data_AF-A0A6N7PLC4-F1
#
_entry.id   AF-A0A6N7PLC4-F1
#
_cell.length_a   1.000
_cell.length_b   1.000
_cell.length_c   1.000
_cell.angle_alpha   90.00
_cell.angle_beta   90.00
_cell.angle_gamma   90.00
#
_symmetry.space_group_name_H-M   'P 1'
#
loop_
_entity.id
_entity.type
_entity.pdbx_description
1 polymer ?
#
loop_
_entity_poly.entity_id
_entity_poly.type
_entity_poly.pdbx_seq_one_letter_code
_entity_poly.pdbx_strand_id
1 'polypeptide(L)' 'MSSGHPNFLPDETLKTLERIAEKYDEGSPERAALEVAAKGLLFIHAAEHGNTFVEYLEQFDADLTEEQRRHLTRMGLR' A
#
# COMPACT_ATOMS: atom_id res chain seq x y z
N MET A 1 -15.71 2.64 23.70
CA MET A 1 -14.37 2.02 23.85
C MET A 1 -13.72 2.15 22.48
N SER A 2 -12.71 3.01 22.36
CA SER A 2 -12.03 3.24 21.07
C SER A 2 -11.17 2.02 20.79
N SER A 3 -11.57 1.18 19.85
CA SER A 3 -10.74 0.11 19.31
C SER A 3 -9.50 0.75 18.72
N GLY A 4 -8.39 0.65 19.43
CA GLY A 4 -7.08 1.09 18.98
C GLY A 4 -6.66 0.23 17.80
N HIS A 5 -7.10 0.62 16.60
CA HIS A 5 -6.52 0.12 15.37
C HIS A 5 -5.04 0.51 15.36
N PRO A 6 -4.15 -0.36 14.84
CA PRO A 6 -2.73 -0.05 14.72
C PRO A 6 -2.64 1.30 14.03
N ASN A 7 -2.10 2.26 14.77
CA ASN A 7 -1.90 3.62 14.29
C ASN A 7 -0.96 3.47 13.10
N PHE A 8 -1.50 3.46 11.89
CA PHE A 8 -0.70 3.57 10.68
C PHE A 8 -0.04 4.94 10.79
N LEU A 9 1.15 5.00 11.39
CA LEU A 9 1.92 6.22 11.63
C LEU A 9 2.56 6.57 10.29
N PRO A 10 1.95 7.49 9.51
CA PRO A 10 2.41 7.75 8.15
C PRO A 10 3.83 8.30 8.21
N ASP A 11 4.12 9.13 9.21
CA ASP A 11 5.41 9.79 9.36
C ASP A 11 6.59 8.82 9.54
N GLU A 12 6.45 7.79 10.36
CA GLU A 12 7.52 6.81 10.59
C GLU A 12 7.67 5.85 9.40
N THR A 13 6.55 5.47 8.80
CA THR A 13 6.52 4.60 7.63
C THR A 13 7.13 5.30 6.42
N LEU A 14 6.80 6.58 6.20
CA LEU A 14 7.33 7.38 5.10
C LEU A 14 8.84 7.64 5.26
N LYS A 15 9.31 7.97 6.47
CA LYS A 15 10.75 8.08 6.75
C LYS A 15 11.50 6.78 6.49
N THR A 16 10.86 5.64 6.76
CA THR A 16 11.45 4.33 6.49
C THR A 16 11.56 4.09 4.99
N LEU A 17 10.49 4.38 4.23
CA LEU A 17 10.49 4.27 2.77
C LEU A 17 11.52 5.20 2.12
N GLU A 18 11.67 6.41 2.62
CA GLU A 18 12.68 7.38 2.16
C GLU A 18 14.10 6.82 2.35
N ARG A 19 14.45 6.33 3.55
CA ARG A 19 15.76 5.70 3.82
C ARG A 19 16.02 4.45 2.97
N ILE A 20 14.97 3.71 2.61
CA ILE A 20 15.10 2.57 1.71
C ILE A 20 15.34 3.07 0.28
N ALA A 21 14.61 4.09 -0.17
CA ALA A 21 14.74 4.68 -1.50
C ALA A 21 16.12 5.28 -1.75
N GLU A 22 16.77 5.84 -0.73
CA GLU A 22 18.15 6.36 -0.79
C GLU A 22 19.19 5.29 -1.16
N LYS A 23 18.87 3.99 -0.99
CA LYS A 23 19.77 2.88 -1.37
C LYS A 23 19.73 2.55 -2.87
N TYR A 24 18.81 3.16 -3.61
CA TYR A 24 18.57 2.88 -5.01
C TYR A 24 18.88 4.11 -5.86
N ASP A 25 19.43 3.87 -7.05
CA ASP A 25 19.75 4.91 -8.01
C ASP A 25 18.51 5.72 -8.40
N GLU A 26 18.71 7.00 -8.68
CA GLU A 26 17.67 7.87 -9.23
C GLU A 26 17.19 7.31 -10.57
N GLY A 27 15.86 7.14 -10.70
CA GLY A 27 15.24 6.56 -11.90
C GLY A 27 15.18 5.03 -11.96
N SER A 28 15.71 4.33 -10.94
CA SER A 28 15.56 2.87 -10.85
C SER A 28 14.09 2.45 -10.65
N PRO A 29 13.67 1.29 -11.19
CA PRO A 29 12.33 0.74 -10.95
C PRO A 29 12.01 0.56 -9.46
N GLU A 30 13.00 0.19 -8.65
CA GLU A 30 12.87 0.00 -7.21
C GLU A 30 12.57 1.31 -6.49
N ARG A 31 13.27 2.39 -6.84
CA ARG A 31 12.99 3.72 -6.29
C ARG A 31 11.62 4.23 -6.73
N ALA A 32 11.23 4.00 -7.98
CA ALA A 32 9.90 4.34 -8.47
C ALA A 32 8.79 3.57 -7.74
N ALA A 33 9.00 2.27 -7.45
CA ALA A 33 8.07 1.45 -6.69
C ALA A 33 7.90 1.96 -5.26
N LEU A 34 8.98 2.35 -4.59
CA LEU A 34 8.95 2.94 -3.25
C LEU A 34 8.22 4.29 -3.23
N GLU A 35 8.40 5.12 -4.25
CA GLU A 35 7.68 6.38 -4.39
C GLU A 35 6.16 6.17 -4.56
N VAL A 36 5.77 5.20 -5.40
CA VAL A 36 4.36 4.82 -5.58
C VAL A 36 3.77 4.28 -4.27
N ALA A 37 4.51 3.43 -3.55
CA ALA A 37 4.09 2.92 -2.24
C ALA A 37 3.88 4.08 -1.25
N ALA A 38 4.83 5.01 -1.14
CA ALA A 38 4.71 6.18 -0.26
C ALA A 38 3.48 7.04 -0.60
N LYS A 39 3.21 7.29 -1.88
CA LYS A 39 2.01 8.01 -2.35
C LYS A 39 0.71 7.27 -2.02
N GLY A 40 0.68 5.95 -2.21
CA GLY A 40 -0.48 5.12 -1.87
C GLY A 40 -0.80 5.17 -0.37
N LEU A 41 0.23 5.07 0.47
CA LEU A 41 0.11 5.16 1.91
C LEU A 41 -0.40 6.54 2.39
N LEU A 42 0.10 7.63 1.79
CA LEU A 42 -0.42 8.97 2.05
C LEU A 42 -1.90 9.11 1.69
N PHE A 43 -2.31 8.55 0.54
CA PHE A 43 -3.72 8.56 0.12
C PHE A 43 -4.61 7.79 1.10
N ILE A 44 -4.21 6.57 1.50
CA ILE A 44 -4.94 5.76 2.48
C ILE A 44 -5.12 6.51 3.81
N HIS A 45 -4.06 7.17 4.27
CA HIS A 45 -4.12 7.97 5.49
C HIS A 45 -5.06 9.18 5.34
N ALA A 46 -4.91 9.96 4.26
CA ALA A 46 -5.72 11.15 4.02
C ALA A 46 -7.21 10.83 3.82
N ALA A 47 -7.54 9.66 3.30
CA ALA A 47 -8.91 9.17 3.11
C ALA A 47 -9.49 8.46 4.35
N GLU A 48 -8.77 8.43 5.47
CA GLU A 48 -9.15 7.70 6.70
C GLU A 48 -9.45 6.21 6.46
N HIS A 49 -8.82 5.60 5.45
CA HIS A 49 -9.01 4.20 5.07
C HIS A 49 -8.04 3.23 5.77
N GLY A 50 -7.31 3.69 6.80
CA GLY A 50 -6.27 2.92 7.47
C GLY A 50 -6.73 1.54 7.95
N ASN A 51 -7.92 1.45 8.55
CA ASN A 51 -8.45 0.19 9.08
C ASN A 51 -8.77 -0.81 7.95
N THR A 52 -9.52 -0.35 6.94
CA THR A 52 -9.86 -1.16 5.76
C THR A 52 -8.60 -1.60 5.01
N PHE A 53 -7.59 -0.75 4.94
CA PHE A 53 -6.31 -1.10 4.33
C PHE A 53 -5.57 -2.19 5.11
N VAL A 54 -5.54 -2.12 6.44
CA VAL A 54 -4.92 -3.17 7.27
C VAL A 54 -5.68 -4.50 7.13
N GLU A 55 -7.01 -4.48 7.16
CA GLU A 55 -7.84 -5.67 6.93
C GLU A 55 -7.60 -6.26 5.53
N TYR A 56 -7.43 -5.40 4.52
CA TYR A 56 -7.08 -5.84 3.18
C TYR A 56 -5.68 -6.45 3.11
N LEU A 57 -4.70 -5.90 3.82
CA LEU A 57 -3.35 -6.46 3.90
C LEU A 57 -3.33 -7.87 4.49
N GLU A 58 -4.13 -8.13 5.52
CA GLU A 58 -4.27 -9.49 6.10
C GLU A 58 -4.80 -10.51 5.09
N GLN A 59 -5.53 -10.03 4.08
CA GLN A 59 -6.10 -10.85 3.00
C GLN A 59 -5.31 -10.75 1.70
N PHE A 60 -4.21 -10.00 1.67
CA PHE A 60 -3.47 -9.72 0.43
C PHE A 60 -2.86 -10.98 -0.19
N ASP A 61 -2.38 -11.90 0.65
CA ASP A 61 -1.84 -13.18 0.22
C ASP A 61 -2.94 -14.23 -0.07
N ALA A 62 -4.22 -13.88 0.10
CA ALA A 62 -5.31 -14.77 -0.25
C ALA A 62 -5.46 -14.88 -1.77
N ASP A 63 -5.85 -16.08 -2.23
CA ASP A 63 -6.20 -16.27 -3.63
C ASP A 63 -7.33 -15.33 -4.03
N LEU A 64 -7.15 -14.62 -5.15
CA LEU A 64 -8.21 -13.80 -5.73
C LEU A 64 -9.46 -14.64 -5.96
N THR A 65 -10.60 -14.14 -5.48
CA THR A 65 -11.91 -14.72 -5.78
C THR A 65 -12.18 -14.69 -7.29
N GLU A 66 -13.08 -15.55 -7.76
CA GLU A 66 -13.46 -15.61 -9.17
C GLU A 66 -14.07 -14.29 -9.68
N GLU A 67 -14.70 -13.52 -8.80
CA GLU A 67 -15.21 -12.19 -9.12
C GLU A 67 -14.08 -11.16 -9.31
N GLN A 68 -13.12 -11.14 -8.38
CA GLN A 68 -11.95 -10.25 -8.47
C GLN A 68 -11.10 -10.57 -9.69
N ARG A 69 -10.89 -11.85 -10.02
CA ARG A 69 -10.18 -12.26 -11.26
C ARG A 69 -10.88 -11.72 -12.50
N ARG A 70 -12.20 -11.93 -12.61
CA ARG A 70 -12.99 -11.43 -13.76
C ARG A 70 -12.97 -9.91 -13.84
N HIS A 71 -12.90 -9.20 -12.72
CA HIS A 71 -12.73 -7.76 -12.72
C HIS A 71 -11.37 -7.34 -13.27
N LEU A 72 -10.27 -7.95 -12.81
CA LEU A 72 -8.93 -7.63 -13.29
C LEU A 72 -8.74 -7.96 -14.78
N THR A 73 -9.30 -9.07 -15.27
CA THR A 73 -9.29 -9.40 -16.71
C THR A 73 -10.03 -8.36 -17.54
N ARG A 74 -11.17 -7.82 -17.06
CA ARG A 74 -11.86 -6.71 -17.74
C ARG A 74 -11.04 -5.43 -17.81
N MET A 75 -10.14 -5.21 -16.85
CA MET A 75 -9.23 -4.07 -16.81
C MET A 75 -7.94 -4.30 -17.63
N GLY A 76 -7.71 -5.51 -18.15
CA GLY A 76 -6.50 -5.87 -18.89
C GLY A 76 -5.26 -6.02 -18.00
N LEU A 77 -5.44 -6.28 -16.70
CA LEU A 77 -4.37 -6.35 -15.71
C LEU A 77 -3.93 -7.79 -15.37
N ARG A 78 -4.57 -8.81 -15.96
CA ARG A 78 -4.24 -10.24 -15.76
C ARG A 78 -4.72 -11.12 -16.90
#